data_AF-A0A0M3I5E3-F1
#
_entry.id   AF-A0A0M3I5E3-F1
#
_cell.length_a   1.000
_cell.length_b   1.000
_cell.length_c   1.000
_cell.angle_alpha   90.00
_cell.angle_beta   90.00
_cell.angle_gamma   90.00
#
_symmetry.space_group_name_H-M   'P 1'
#
loop_
_entity.id
_entity.type
_entity.pdbx_description
1 polymer ?
#
loop_
_entity_poly.entity_id
_entity_poly.type
_entity_poly.pdbx_seq_one_letter_code
_entity_poly.pdbx_strand_id
1 'polypeptide(L)'
;MDAMNDKEWTLDDFEVGRPLGKGKFGNVYLAREVDSKFVVAIKVLYKEQLAKHCVQQQLRREIEIQYHLRHPNILRLFGYFHDSARVYLILEFASRGCLYAELQKCKRFEPRRAAAYVCQLASAIEYCHQKRVMHRDIKPENVLINGKGDLKIADFGWSVHEPSSKRQTICGTLDYLPPEMVMNKMHDAMVDNWSLGVMLYEFLVGRPPFEAKVELPFC
;
A
#
# COMPACT_ATOMS: atom_id res chain seq x y z
N MET A 1 -26.47 -16.47 -11.79
CA MET A 1 -27.14 -15.19 -12.09
C MET A 1 -27.04 -14.37 -10.82
N ASP A 2 -25.98 -13.57 -10.72
CA ASP A 2 -25.92 -12.45 -9.77
C ASP A 2 -25.41 -11.28 -10.59
N ALA A 3 -26.37 -10.47 -11.05
CA ALA A 3 -26.05 -9.17 -11.61
C ALA A 3 -25.41 -8.35 -10.49
N MET A 4 -24.10 -8.08 -10.59
CA MET A 4 -23.52 -6.98 -9.83
C MET A 4 -24.29 -5.74 -10.26
N ASN A 5 -25.17 -5.25 -9.38
CA ASN A 5 -25.63 -3.88 -9.47
C ASN A 5 -24.36 -3.02 -9.38
N ASP A 6 -23.87 -2.55 -10.52
CA ASP A 6 -22.89 -1.48 -10.59
C ASP A 6 -23.58 -0.21 -10.10
N LYS A 7 -23.72 -0.08 -8.77
CA LYS A 7 -24.10 1.19 -8.13
C LYS A 7 -23.02 2.19 -8.56
N GLU A 8 -23.39 3.13 -9.42
CA GLU A 8 -22.53 4.26 -9.75
C GLU A 8 -22.40 5.13 -8.49
N TRP A 9 -21.25 5.02 -7.83
CA TRP A 9 -20.97 5.79 -6.63
C TRP A 9 -20.74 7.27 -6.96
N THR A 10 -21.26 8.13 -6.11
CA THR A 10 -21.01 9.57 -6.10
C THR A 10 -20.53 10.01 -4.72
N LEU A 11 -20.14 11.27 -4.57
CA LEU A 11 -19.74 11.79 -3.26
C LEU A 11 -20.94 11.91 -2.29
N ASP A 12 -22.15 12.09 -2.83
CA ASP A 12 -23.38 12.25 -2.05
C ASP A 12 -23.80 10.95 -1.33
N ASP A 13 -23.28 9.80 -1.79
CA ASP A 13 -23.44 8.51 -1.11
C ASP A 13 -22.64 8.38 0.19
N PHE A 14 -21.81 9.37 0.53
CA PHE A 14 -20.88 9.31 1.66
C PHE A 14 -20.94 10.54 2.56
N GLU A 15 -21.10 10.30 3.85
CA GLU A 15 -20.86 11.29 4.90
C GLU A 15 -19.34 11.38 5.16
N VAL A 16 -18.68 12.39 4.58
CA VAL A 16 -17.24 12.60 4.73
C VAL A 16 -16.91 13.21 6.09
N GLY A 17 -16.05 12.53 6.85
CA GLY A 17 -15.57 12.93 8.16
C GLY A 17 -14.16 13.51 8.15
N ARG A 18 -13.43 13.28 9.25
CA ARG A 18 -12.08 13.84 9.47
C ARG A 18 -11.04 13.33 8.46
N PRO A 19 -10.01 14.13 8.13
CA PRO A 19 -8.86 13.64 7.39
C PRO A 19 -8.11 12.55 8.18
N LEU A 20 -7.66 11.52 7.47
CA LEU A 20 -6.87 10.40 7.99
C LEU A 20 -5.39 10.52 7.62
N GLY A 21 -5.08 11.15 6.48
CA GLY A 21 -3.71 11.32 6.02
C GLY A 21 -3.61 12.07 4.69
N LYS A 22 -2.38 12.45 4.35
CA LYS A 22 -2.04 13.11 3.09
C LYS A 22 -1.16 12.19 2.26
N GLY A 23 -1.61 11.87 1.06
CA GLY A 23 -0.82 11.14 0.06
C GLY A 23 -0.13 12.11 -0.91
N LYS A 24 0.66 11.54 -1.82
CA LYS A 24 1.42 12.31 -2.83
C LYS A 24 0.53 13.13 -3.77
N PHE A 25 -0.64 12.60 -4.13
CA PHE A 25 -1.53 13.17 -5.15
C PHE A 25 -2.92 13.56 -4.60
N GLY A 26 -3.04 13.64 -3.27
CA GLY A 26 -4.29 14.02 -2.62
C GLY A 26 -4.40 13.57 -1.16
N ASN A 27 -5.62 13.48 -0.65
CA ASN A 27 -5.91 13.29 0.77
C ASN A 27 -6.77 12.05 1.00
N VAL A 28 -6.67 11.47 2.19
CA VAL A 28 -7.51 10.35 2.63
C VAL A 28 -8.42 10.83 3.75
N TYR A 29 -9.71 10.55 3.65
CA TYR A 29 -10.73 10.93 4.63
C TYR A 29 -11.42 9.71 5.20
N LEU A 30 -11.81 9.78 6.48
CA LEU A 30 -12.78 8.86 7.03
C LEU A 30 -14.13 9.19 6.40
N ALA A 31 -14.90 8.18 6.01
CA ALA A 31 -16.26 8.40 5.53
C ALA A 31 -17.18 7.28 5.98
N ARG A 32 -18.48 7.54 5.92
CA ARG A 32 -19.52 6.57 6.20
C ARG A 32 -20.49 6.54 5.03
N GLU A 33 -20.72 5.38 4.45
CA GLU A 33 -21.71 5.20 3.39
C GLU A 33 -23.12 5.43 3.97
N VAL A 34 -23.93 6.22 3.27
CA VAL A 34 -25.17 6.80 3.82
C VAL A 34 -26.22 5.72 4.13
N ASP A 35 -26.38 4.71 3.28
CA ASP A 35 -27.48 3.73 3.39
C ASP A 35 -27.16 2.64 4.42
N SER A 36 -26.03 1.96 4.25
CA SER A 36 -25.57 0.85 5.07
C SER A 36 -24.90 1.28 6.38
N LYS A 37 -24.55 2.57 6.50
CA LYS A 37 -23.74 3.12 7.60
C LYS A 37 -22.36 2.48 7.73
N PHE A 38 -21.89 1.80 6.68
CA PHE A 38 -20.59 1.15 6.65
C PHE A 38 -19.46 2.19 6.60
N VAL A 39 -18.47 2.01 7.47
CA VAL A 39 -17.34 2.95 7.62
C VAL A 39 -16.21 2.57 6.65
N VAL A 40 -15.75 3.55 5.89
CA VAL A 40 -14.73 3.41 4.85
C VAL A 40 -13.69 4.52 4.93
N ALA A 41 -12.59 4.38 4.21
CA ALA A 41 -11.67 5.46 3.91
C ALA A 41 -11.82 5.88 2.45
N ILE A 42 -11.95 7.17 2.16
CA ILE A 42 -11.99 7.71 0.80
C ILE A 42 -10.67 8.40 0.49
N LYS A 43 -9.90 7.83 -0.45
CA LYS A 43 -8.69 8.46 -1.02
C LYS A 43 -9.11 9.32 -2.21
N VAL A 44 -8.99 10.63 -2.06
CA VAL A 44 -9.30 11.63 -3.09
C VAL A 44 -8.02 11.99 -3.83
N LEU A 45 -8.02 11.87 -5.15
CA LEU A 45 -6.88 12.15 -6.03
C LEU A 45 -7.25 13.23 -7.05
N TYR A 46 -6.38 14.21 -7.25
CA TYR A 46 -6.64 15.33 -8.17
C TYR A 46 -6.17 14.99 -9.59
N LYS A 47 -7.08 15.02 -10.58
CA LYS A 47 -6.77 14.68 -11.98
C LYS A 47 -5.68 15.56 -12.59
N GLU A 48 -5.66 16.84 -12.23
CA GLU A 48 -4.62 17.79 -12.65
C GLU A 48 -3.23 17.36 -12.15
N GLN A 49 -3.11 16.96 -10.88
CA GLN A 49 -1.83 16.50 -10.32
C GLN A 49 -1.38 15.18 -10.96
N LEU A 50 -2.31 14.26 -11.20
CA LEU A 50 -2.01 12.99 -11.88
C LEU A 50 -1.51 13.24 -13.31
N ALA A 51 -2.10 14.19 -14.02
CA ALA A 51 -1.67 14.58 -15.36
C ALA A 51 -0.32 15.28 -15.38
N LYS A 52 -0.09 16.22 -14.47
CA LYS A 52 1.19 16.92 -14.32
C LYS A 52 2.36 15.98 -14.09
N HIS A 53 2.15 14.87 -13.37
CA HIS A 53 3.17 13.87 -13.08
C HIS A 53 3.14 12.65 -14.02
N CYS A 54 2.25 12.63 -15.02
CA CYS A 54 2.09 11.51 -15.98
C CYS A 54 1.84 10.14 -15.32
N VAL A 55 1.12 10.09 -14.20
CA VAL A 55 0.87 8.86 -13.41
C VAL A 55 -0.53 8.27 -13.61
N GLN A 56 -1.31 8.72 -14.59
CA GLN A 56 -2.68 8.21 -14.79
C GLN A 56 -2.71 6.72 -15.14
N GLN A 57 -1.76 6.23 -15.94
CA GLN A 57 -1.67 4.80 -16.27
C GLN A 57 -1.26 3.96 -15.06
N GLN A 58 -0.38 4.50 -14.20
CA GLN A 58 0.02 3.87 -12.95
C GLN A 58 -1.18 3.75 -12.00
N LEU A 59 -1.98 4.81 -11.85
CA LEU A 59 -3.20 4.78 -11.04
C LEU A 59 -4.23 3.76 -11.56
N ARG A 60 -4.46 3.70 -12.88
CA ARG A 60 -5.37 2.71 -13.46
C ARG A 60 -4.94 1.29 -13.12
N ARG A 61 -3.63 1.02 -13.18
CA ARG A 61 -3.06 -0.27 -12.82
C ARG A 61 -3.18 -0.57 -11.32
N GLU A 62 -2.92 0.42 -10.45
CA GLU A 62 -3.13 0.29 -8.99
C GLU A 62 -4.58 -0.12 -8.69
N ILE A 63 -5.54 0.58 -9.29
CA ILE A 63 -6.98 0.28 -9.16
C ILE A 63 -7.28 -1.14 -9.66
N GLU A 64 -6.84 -1.48 -10.87
CA GLU A 64 -7.10 -2.81 -11.46
C GLU A 64 -6.54 -3.95 -10.61
N ILE A 65 -5.27 -3.83 -10.17
CA ILE A 65 -4.62 -4.83 -9.32
C ILE A 65 -5.38 -4.94 -8.00
N GLN A 66 -5.45 -3.84 -7.23
CA GLN A 66 -5.98 -3.89 -5.88
C GLN A 66 -7.48 -4.24 -5.85
N TYR A 67 -8.24 -3.83 -6.88
CA TYR A 67 -9.64 -4.18 -7.01
C TYR A 67 -9.85 -5.69 -7.16
N HIS A 68 -8.89 -6.48 -7.66
CA HIS A 68 -9.04 -7.94 -7.79
C HIS A 68 -8.40 -8.74 -6.65
N LEU A 69 -7.59 -8.11 -5.78
CA LEU A 69 -6.97 -8.79 -4.66
C LEU A 69 -7.97 -9.01 -3.51
N ARG A 70 -8.00 -10.23 -2.97
CA ARG A 70 -8.93 -10.71 -1.96
C ARG A 70 -8.17 -11.52 -0.92
N HIS A 71 -7.63 -10.85 0.09
CA HIS A 71 -6.84 -11.48 1.15
C HIS A 71 -7.06 -10.76 2.49
N PRO A 72 -7.16 -11.46 3.64
CA PRO A 72 -7.36 -10.82 4.94
C PRO A 72 -6.28 -9.79 5.30
N ASN A 73 -5.05 -9.97 4.81
CA ASN A 73 -3.92 -9.06 5.08
C ASN A 73 -3.60 -8.08 3.94
N ILE A 74 -4.52 -7.87 2.99
CA ILE A 74 -4.43 -6.83 1.96
C ILE A 74 -5.58 -5.84 2.18
N LEU A 75 -5.29 -4.54 2.13
CA LEU A 75 -6.29 -3.49 2.29
C LEU A 75 -7.27 -3.54 1.12
N ARG A 76 -8.56 -3.74 1.43
CA ARG A 76 -9.56 -3.91 0.39
C ARG A 76 -9.88 -2.58 -0.32
N LEU A 77 -9.86 -2.60 -1.65
CA LEU A 77 -10.53 -1.62 -2.50
C LEU A 77 -11.96 -2.12 -2.79
N PHE A 78 -12.97 -1.42 -2.29
CA PHE A 78 -14.38 -1.76 -2.49
C PHE A 78 -14.89 -1.28 -3.85
N GLY A 79 -14.41 -0.13 -4.31
CA GLY A 79 -14.80 0.46 -5.57
C GLY A 79 -14.10 1.81 -5.78
N TYR A 80 -14.40 2.46 -6.89
CA TYR A 80 -13.91 3.80 -7.21
C TYR A 80 -14.95 4.55 -8.02
N PHE A 81 -14.86 5.88 -8.02
CA PHE A 81 -15.66 6.77 -8.87
C PHE A 81 -14.86 8.03 -9.19
N HIS A 82 -15.38 8.89 -10.06
CA HIS A 82 -14.71 10.14 -10.42
C HIS A 82 -15.70 11.25 -10.78
N ASP A 83 -15.29 12.50 -10.57
CA ASP A 83 -15.97 13.67 -11.11
C ASP A 83 -15.09 14.36 -12.17
N SER A 84 -15.41 15.59 -12.59
CA SER A 84 -14.61 16.32 -13.58
C SER A 84 -13.17 16.60 -13.14
N ALA A 85 -12.91 16.72 -11.83
CA ALA A 85 -11.64 17.17 -11.27
C ALA A 85 -10.90 16.08 -10.46
N ARG A 86 -11.60 15.08 -9.95
CA ARG A 86 -11.10 14.16 -8.91
C ARG A 86 -11.43 12.70 -9.24
N VAL A 87 -10.59 11.80 -8.72
CA VAL A 87 -10.82 10.35 -8.64
C VAL A 87 -10.92 9.98 -7.16
N TYR A 88 -11.86 9.10 -6.83
CA TYR A 88 -12.15 8.68 -5.47
C TYR A 88 -12.00 7.16 -5.36
N LEU A 89 -11.19 6.69 -4.42
CA LEU A 89 -11.07 5.27 -4.12
C LEU A 89 -11.74 4.97 -2.78
N ILE A 90 -12.65 4.00 -2.76
CA ILE A 90 -13.39 3.56 -1.58
C ILE A 90 -12.65 2.37 -0.96
N LEU A 91 -11.97 2.60 0.17
CA LEU A 91 -11.03 1.67 0.79
C LEU A 91 -11.56 1.16 2.13
N GLU A 92 -11.10 -0.02 2.52
CA GLU A 92 -11.21 -0.52 3.90
C GLU A 92 -10.60 0.48 4.88
N PHE A 93 -11.31 0.75 5.99
CA PHE A 93 -10.80 1.61 7.04
C PHE A 93 -9.97 0.82 8.05
N ALA A 94 -8.66 1.10 8.08
CA ALA A 94 -7.72 0.55 9.05
C ALA A 94 -7.56 1.52 10.26
N SER A 95 -8.35 1.28 11.32
CA SER A 95 -8.54 2.25 12.39
C SER A 95 -7.34 2.51 13.31
N ARG A 96 -6.32 1.66 13.29
CA ARG A 96 -5.10 1.83 14.10
C ARG A 96 -3.96 2.55 13.35
N GLY A 97 -4.19 2.97 12.09
CA GLY A 97 -3.22 3.74 11.31
C GLY A 97 -2.11 2.88 10.72
N CYS A 98 -0.98 3.50 10.35
CA CYS A 98 0.14 2.81 9.74
C CYS A 98 1.04 2.11 10.76
N LEU A 99 1.66 1.01 10.32
CA LEU A 99 2.57 0.20 11.10
C LEU A 99 3.85 0.96 11.47
N TYR A 100 4.31 1.88 10.61
CA TYR A 100 5.42 2.78 10.93
C TYR A 100 5.18 3.57 12.21
N ALA A 101 4.01 4.21 12.35
CA ALA A 101 3.69 5.01 13.53
C ALA A 101 3.61 4.15 14.80
N GLU A 102 3.15 2.90 14.67
CA GLU A 102 3.13 1.94 15.77
C GLU A 102 4.54 1.51 16.17
N LEU A 103 5.42 1.23 15.20
CA LEU A 103 6.81 0.88 15.45
C LEU A 103 7.56 2.04 16.14
N GLN A 104 7.36 3.28 15.68
CA GLN A 104 7.98 4.47 16.29
C GLN A 104 7.57 4.69 17.75
N LYS A 105 6.32 4.35 18.10
CA LYS A 105 5.82 4.38 19.49
C LYS A 105 6.46 3.28 20.33
N CYS A 106 6.53 2.06 19.82
CA CYS A 106 7.08 0.92 20.54
C CYS A 106 8.62 0.90 20.57
N LYS A 107 9.28 1.68 19.70
CA LYS A 107 10.72 1.63 19.39
C LYS A 107 11.16 0.35 18.69
N ARG A 108 10.67 -0.80 19.15
CA ARG A 108 10.81 -2.12 18.54
C ARG A 108 9.65 -3.00 18.98
N PHE A 109 9.45 -4.12 18.31
CA PHE A 109 8.48 -5.14 18.67
C PHE A 109 9.16 -6.32 19.36
N GLU A 110 8.45 -6.91 20.32
CA GLU A 110 8.84 -8.19 20.90
C GLU A 110 8.85 -9.30 19.83
N PRO A 111 9.77 -10.28 19.90
CA PRO A 111 9.93 -11.31 18.87
C PRO A 111 8.63 -12.03 18.51
N ARG A 112 7.77 -12.30 19.49
CA ARG A 112 6.47 -12.94 19.26
C ARG A 112 5.52 -12.08 18.41
N ARG A 113 5.49 -10.76 18.64
CA ARG A 113 4.69 -9.82 17.85
C ARG A 113 5.26 -9.67 16.43
N ALA A 114 6.59 -9.54 16.33
CA ALA A 114 7.28 -9.47 15.04
C ALA A 114 7.02 -10.72 14.19
N ALA A 115 7.12 -11.92 14.78
CA ALA A 115 6.85 -13.18 14.09
C ALA A 115 5.38 -13.28 13.60
N ALA A 116 4.42 -12.85 14.42
CA ALA A 116 3.01 -12.83 14.02
C ALA A 116 2.76 -11.88 12.84
N TYR A 117 3.38 -10.69 12.86
CA TYR A 117 3.32 -9.72 11.76
C TYR A 117 3.98 -10.23 10.49
N VAL A 118 5.16 -10.84 10.58
CA VAL A 118 5.82 -11.45 9.42
C VAL A 118 5.00 -12.59 8.83
N CYS A 119 4.35 -13.42 9.65
CA CYS A 119 3.46 -14.47 9.16
C CYS A 119 2.29 -13.90 8.35
N GLN A 120 1.64 -12.83 8.83
CA GLN A 120 0.56 -12.15 8.11
C GLN A 120 1.03 -11.54 6.78
N LEU A 121 2.19 -10.87 6.78
CA LEU A 121 2.78 -10.27 5.58
C LEU A 121 3.19 -11.34 4.57
N ALA A 122 3.86 -12.40 5.01
CA ALA A 122 4.27 -13.51 4.17
C ALA A 122 3.07 -14.16 3.47
N SER A 123 1.98 -14.38 4.20
CA SER A 123 0.74 -14.93 3.64
C SER A 123 0.12 -14.01 2.57
N ALA A 124 0.13 -12.69 2.79
CA ALA A 124 -0.33 -11.73 1.78
C ALA A 124 0.59 -11.66 0.54
N ILE A 125 1.90 -11.69 0.74
CA ILE A 125 2.90 -11.66 -0.32
C ILE A 125 2.78 -12.93 -1.18
N GLU A 126 2.68 -14.11 -0.55
CA GLU A 126 2.45 -15.37 -1.25
C GLU A 126 1.17 -15.31 -2.11
N TYR A 127 0.07 -14.80 -1.55
CA TYR A 127 -1.17 -14.61 -2.30
C TYR A 127 -0.98 -13.69 -3.52
N CYS A 128 -0.27 -12.56 -3.36
CA CYS A 128 0.05 -11.67 -4.48
C CYS A 128 0.87 -12.38 -5.56
N HIS A 129 1.90 -13.13 -5.17
CA HIS A 129 2.77 -13.86 -6.10
C HIS A 129 2.01 -14.95 -6.86
N GLN A 130 1.10 -15.68 -6.22
CA GLN A 130 0.19 -16.64 -6.89
C GLN A 130 -0.71 -15.96 -7.93
N LYS A 131 -1.04 -14.68 -7.74
CA LYS A 131 -1.77 -13.84 -8.70
C LYS A 131 -0.85 -13.13 -9.71
N ARG A 132 0.45 -13.46 -9.71
CA ARG A 132 1.49 -12.81 -10.52
C ARG A 132 1.56 -11.30 -10.30
N VAL A 133 1.36 -10.86 -9.06
CA VAL A 133 1.46 -9.45 -8.65
C VAL A 133 2.69 -9.30 -7.76
N MET A 134 3.58 -8.37 -8.12
CA MET A 134 4.70 -7.95 -7.27
C MET A 134 4.37 -6.61 -6.63
N HIS A 135 4.60 -6.45 -5.33
CA HIS A 135 4.27 -5.19 -4.64
C HIS A 135 5.35 -4.12 -4.87
N ARG A 136 6.62 -4.49 -4.64
CA ARG A 136 7.86 -3.70 -4.88
C ARG A 136 8.11 -2.49 -3.97
N ASP A 137 7.19 -2.16 -3.08
CA ASP A 137 7.36 -1.09 -2.07
C ASP A 137 6.83 -1.53 -0.70
N ILE A 138 7.17 -2.74 -0.26
CA ILE A 138 6.79 -3.28 1.05
C ILE A 138 7.64 -2.61 2.13
N LYS A 139 6.99 -1.83 3.01
CA LYS A 139 7.61 -1.09 4.12
C LYS A 139 6.55 -0.71 5.16
N PRO A 140 6.93 -0.35 6.40
CA PRO A 140 5.97 -0.06 7.47
C PRO A 140 4.98 1.07 7.18
N GLU A 141 5.33 2.05 6.34
CA GLU A 141 4.45 3.16 5.94
C GLU A 141 3.29 2.69 5.06
N ASN A 142 3.54 1.65 4.25
CA ASN A 142 2.57 1.07 3.33
C ASN A 142 1.80 -0.12 3.95
N VAL A 143 1.98 -0.38 5.24
CA VAL A 143 1.21 -1.39 5.97
C VAL A 143 0.35 -0.69 7.01
N LEU A 144 -0.95 -0.94 6.98
CA LEU A 144 -1.90 -0.42 7.96
C LEU A 144 -2.30 -1.49 8.97
N ILE A 145 -2.88 -1.06 10.09
CA ILE A 145 -3.37 -1.94 11.16
C ILE A 145 -4.88 -1.71 11.33
N ASN A 146 -5.67 -2.78 11.23
CA ASN A 146 -7.12 -2.71 11.44
C ASN A 146 -7.48 -2.64 12.95
N GLY A 147 -8.77 -2.52 13.27
CA GLY A 147 -9.23 -2.44 14.67
C GLY A 147 -8.87 -3.66 15.53
N LYS A 148 -8.76 -4.85 14.92
CA LYS A 148 -8.41 -6.11 15.57
C LYS A 148 -6.90 -6.26 15.80
N GLY A 149 -6.08 -5.42 15.16
CA GLY A 149 -4.63 -5.50 15.24
C GLY A 149 -3.98 -6.29 14.08
N ASP A 150 -4.76 -6.70 13.08
CA ASP A 150 -4.24 -7.38 11.89
C ASP A 150 -3.65 -6.37 10.90
N LEU A 151 -2.58 -6.79 10.24
CA LEU A 151 -1.89 -6.03 9.21
C LEU A 151 -2.66 -6.04 7.89
N LYS A 152 -2.57 -4.92 7.17
CA LYS A 152 -3.17 -4.69 5.86
C LYS A 152 -2.13 -4.04 4.95
N ILE A 153 -1.59 -4.79 3.99
CA ILE A 153 -0.75 -4.21 2.94
C ILE A 153 -1.60 -3.24 2.12
N ALA A 154 -1.14 -2.01 2.00
CA ALA A 154 -1.76 -0.92 1.27
C ALA A 154 -0.78 -0.35 0.23
N ASP A 155 -1.27 0.58 -0.59
CA ASP A 155 -0.49 1.32 -1.59
C ASP A 155 0.19 0.46 -2.67
N PHE A 156 -0.63 -0.05 -3.59
CA PHE A 156 -0.18 -0.82 -4.76
C PHE A 156 0.32 0.08 -5.91
N GLY A 157 0.68 1.34 -5.63
CA GLY A 157 1.10 2.30 -6.64
C GLY A 157 2.32 1.83 -7.44
N TRP A 158 3.21 1.05 -6.85
CA TRP A 158 4.38 0.46 -7.54
C TRP A 158 4.16 -0.97 -8.01
N SER A 159 2.97 -1.52 -7.77
CA SER A 159 2.69 -2.90 -8.10
C SER A 159 2.50 -3.11 -9.60
N VAL A 160 2.87 -4.31 -10.04
CA VAL A 160 2.74 -4.70 -11.45
C VAL A 160 2.28 -6.15 -11.54
N HIS A 161 1.46 -6.46 -12.54
CA HIS A 161 1.34 -7.83 -13.03
C HIS A 161 2.67 -8.21 -13.66
N GLU A 162 3.24 -9.33 -13.26
CA GLU A 162 4.41 -9.93 -13.87
C GLU A 162 4.10 -10.21 -15.35
N PRO A 163 4.73 -9.50 -16.31
CA PRO A 163 4.81 -10.00 -17.66
C PRO A 163 6.00 -10.97 -17.73
N SER A 164 6.02 -11.80 -18.76
CA SER A 164 7.07 -12.78 -19.09
C SER A 164 8.50 -12.23 -19.26
N SER A 165 8.78 -10.98 -18.89
CA SER A 165 10.05 -10.29 -19.08
C SER A 165 10.44 -9.47 -17.85
N LYS A 166 11.60 -9.86 -17.30
CA LYS A 166 12.27 -9.24 -16.15
C LYS A 166 12.50 -7.74 -16.40
N ARG A 167 12.51 -6.91 -15.33
CA ARG A 167 12.47 -5.43 -15.45
C ARG A 167 13.66 -4.70 -14.80
N GLN A 168 13.88 -3.45 -15.24
CA GLN A 168 15.01 -2.57 -14.84
C GLN A 168 14.60 -1.29 -14.07
N THR A 169 13.31 -1.07 -13.77
CA THR A 169 12.87 0.18 -13.12
C THR A 169 13.27 0.23 -11.63
N ILE A 170 14.05 1.22 -11.21
CA ILE A 170 14.31 1.53 -9.79
C ILE A 170 13.07 2.21 -9.19
N CYS A 171 12.49 1.63 -8.14
CA CYS A 171 11.39 2.20 -7.35
C CYS A 171 11.40 1.59 -5.93
N GLY A 172 10.99 2.34 -4.91
CA GLY A 172 10.98 1.92 -3.50
C GLY A 172 11.69 2.91 -2.57
N THR A 173 11.66 2.67 -1.25
CA THR A 173 12.50 3.40 -0.28
C THR A 173 13.89 2.78 -0.22
N LEU A 174 14.96 3.59 -0.28
CA LEU A 174 16.36 3.15 -0.38
C LEU A 174 16.74 2.04 0.61
N ASP A 175 16.32 2.16 1.88
CA ASP A 175 16.65 1.21 2.94
C ASP A 175 16.03 -0.19 2.75
N TYR A 176 15.03 -0.31 1.87
CA TYR A 176 14.29 -1.53 1.57
C TYR A 176 14.60 -2.08 0.18
N LEU A 177 15.43 -1.38 -0.61
CA LEU A 177 15.75 -1.83 -1.96
C LEU A 177 16.64 -3.08 -1.92
N PRO A 178 16.30 -4.12 -2.69
CA PRO A 178 17.17 -5.27 -2.84
C PRO A 178 18.39 -4.94 -3.73
N PRO A 179 19.52 -5.66 -3.57
CA PRO A 179 20.76 -5.36 -4.27
C PRO A 179 20.62 -5.36 -5.79
N GLU A 180 19.82 -6.27 -6.36
CA GLU A 180 19.55 -6.33 -7.79
C GLU A 180 18.86 -5.07 -8.32
N MET A 181 17.97 -4.45 -7.55
CA MET A 181 17.35 -3.18 -7.94
C MET A 181 18.34 -2.01 -7.85
N VAL A 182 19.18 -1.98 -6.80
CA VAL A 182 20.25 -0.97 -6.65
C VAL A 182 21.26 -1.06 -7.80
N MET A 183 21.57 -2.27 -8.24
CA MET A 183 22.53 -2.54 -9.33
C MET A 183 21.90 -2.47 -10.73
N ASN A 184 20.64 -1.99 -10.88
CA ASN A 184 19.91 -1.98 -12.16
C ASN A 184 19.86 -3.35 -12.87
N LYS A 185 19.88 -4.43 -12.10
CA LYS A 185 19.71 -5.79 -12.60
C LYS A 185 18.23 -6.10 -12.72
N MET A 186 17.97 -7.11 -13.54
CA MET A 186 16.65 -7.71 -13.67
C MET A 186 16.21 -8.31 -12.34
N HIS A 187 14.99 -8.00 -11.92
CA HIS A 187 14.39 -8.49 -10.68
C HIS A 187 13.06 -9.21 -10.94
N ASP A 188 12.68 -10.09 -10.01
CA ASP A 188 11.44 -10.86 -10.00
C ASP A 188 10.68 -10.64 -8.67
N ALA A 189 9.73 -11.52 -8.35
CA ALA A 189 8.92 -11.43 -7.14
C ALA A 189 9.73 -11.53 -5.82
N MET A 190 10.98 -12.01 -5.86
CA MET A 190 11.83 -12.15 -4.67
C MET A 190 12.21 -10.81 -4.03
N VAL A 191 12.01 -9.68 -4.71
CA VAL A 191 12.18 -8.34 -4.13
C VAL A 191 11.26 -8.09 -2.94
N ASP A 192 10.06 -8.68 -2.93
CA ASP A 192 9.13 -8.57 -1.81
C ASP A 192 9.63 -9.38 -0.60
N ASN A 193 10.32 -10.51 -0.84
CA ASN A 193 10.91 -11.33 0.23
C ASN A 193 12.12 -10.63 0.87
N TRP A 194 12.94 -9.94 0.08
CA TRP A 194 13.99 -9.07 0.60
C TRP A 194 13.41 -8.01 1.53
N SER A 195 12.38 -7.30 1.06
CA SER A 195 11.70 -6.25 1.82
C SER A 195 11.11 -6.79 3.13
N LEU A 196 10.56 -8.00 3.12
CA LEU A 196 10.07 -8.68 4.32
C LEU A 196 11.20 -8.98 5.33
N GLY A 197 12.37 -9.39 4.85
CA GLY A 197 13.57 -9.60 5.68
C GLY A 197 14.06 -8.30 6.33
N VAL A 198 14.08 -7.21 5.57
CA VAL A 198 14.39 -5.85 6.06
C VAL A 198 13.38 -5.44 7.14
N MET A 199 12.08 -5.63 6.91
CA MET A 199 11.03 -5.33 7.89
C MET A 199 11.18 -6.14 9.18
N LEU A 200 11.51 -7.44 9.09
CA LEU A 200 11.73 -8.27 10.29
C LEU A 200 12.91 -7.74 11.13
N TYR A 201 14.01 -7.36 10.48
CA TYR A 201 15.12 -6.72 11.17
C TYR A 201 14.67 -5.43 11.87
N GLU A 202 14.00 -4.55 11.13
CA GLU A 202 13.55 -3.27 11.65
C GLU A 202 12.54 -3.43 12.80
N PHE A 203 11.66 -4.43 12.74
CA PHE A 203 10.75 -4.74 13.85
C PHE A 203 11.51 -5.07 15.13
N LEU A 204 12.59 -5.86 15.05
CA LEU A 204 13.33 -6.33 16.22
C LEU A 204 14.35 -5.29 16.74
N VAL A 205 14.89 -4.47 15.84
CA VAL A 205 15.99 -3.54 16.12
C VAL A 205 15.51 -2.10 16.28
N GLY A 206 14.39 -1.74 15.65
CA GLY A 206 13.79 -0.41 15.68
C GLY A 206 14.27 0.54 14.58
N ARG A 207 15.17 0.09 13.70
CA ARG A 207 15.66 0.82 12.54
C ARG A 207 16.08 -0.13 11.42
N PRO A 208 16.05 0.30 10.15
CA PRO A 208 16.45 -0.54 9.03
C PRO A 208 17.92 -0.98 9.13
N PRO A 209 18.28 -2.17 8.61
CA PRO A 209 19.64 -2.71 8.67
C PRO A 209 20.66 -1.92 7.84
N PHE A 210 20.20 -1.17 6.84
CA PHE A 210 21.05 -0.44 5.90
C PHE A 210 20.91 1.09 6.00
N GLU A 211 20.26 1.57 7.08
CA GLU A 211 20.14 3.01 7.34
C GLU A 211 21.54 3.62 7.51
N ALA A 212 21.90 4.53 6.62
CA ALA A 212 23.18 5.23 6.64
C ALA A 212 22.97 6.74 6.54
N LYS A 213 23.78 7.51 7.27
CA LYS A 213 23.91 8.94 6.99
C LYS A 213 24.59 9.07 5.64
N VAL A 214 23.93 9.72 4.70
CA VAL A 214 24.56 10.09 3.43
C VAL A 214 25.59 11.18 3.74
N GLU A 215 26.84 10.81 3.98
CA GLU A 215 27.94 11.73 3.72
C GLU A 215 28.08 11.81 2.20
N LEU A 216 27.43 12.80 1.57
CA LEU A 216 27.74 13.13 0.19
C LEU A 216 29.20 13.60 0.16
N PRO A 217 30.13 12.94 -0.56
CA PRO A 217 31.55 13.28 -0.52
C PRO A 217 31.91 14.61 -1.21
N PHE A 218 30.92 15.46 -1.53
CA PHE A 218 31.14 16.71 -2.26
C PHE A 218 30.10 17.75 -1.82
N CYS A 219 30.45 18.51 -0.78
CA CYS A 219 30.09 19.93 -0.68
C CYS A 219 31.32 20.75 -1.04
#